data_AF-A0A443S4I0-F1
#
_entry.id   AF-A0A443S4I0-F1
#
_cell.length_a   1.000
_cell.length_b   1.000
_cell.length_c   1.000
_cell.angle_alpha   90.00
_cell.angle_beta   90.00
_cell.angle_gamma   90.00
#
_symmetry.space_group_name_H-M   'P 1'
#
loop_
_entity.id
_entity.type
_entity.pdbx_description
1 polymer ?
#
loop_
_entity_poly.entity_id
_entity_poly.type
_entity_poly.pdbx_seq_one_letter_code
_entity_poly.pdbx_strand_id
1 'polypeptide(L)'
;MHANNIPMKHIESSSKMSSARKLIRETISTKNFDDAFYVIDIENLIEKYNRWLSKMPRIKPYYAVKCNNTPIVLEILASIGLGFDCASKVPTNEIADVLSCDVSPNKIINANPCKLKSHIEYAMSEN
;
A
#
# COMPACT_ATOMS: atom_id res chain seq x y z
N MET A 1 -0.16 22.08 3.63
CA MET A 1 -1.01 20.95 4.04
C MET A 1 -0.09 19.86 4.55
N HIS A 2 0.11 19.80 5.86
CA HIS A 2 1.00 18.85 6.54
C HIS A 2 0.14 17.79 7.23
N ALA A 3 0.04 16.62 6.62
CA ALA A 3 -0.55 15.44 7.23
C ALA A 3 0.56 14.39 7.38
N ASN A 4 1.43 14.56 8.37
CA ASN A 4 2.44 13.57 8.75
C ASN A 4 2.62 13.63 10.27
N ASN A 5 1.90 12.76 11.00
CA ASN A 5 2.27 12.16 12.29
C ASN A 5 1.04 11.62 13.04
N ILE A 6 0.28 10.69 12.44
CA ILE A 6 -0.67 9.88 13.22
C ILE A 6 0.03 8.56 13.55
N PRO A 7 0.29 8.25 14.84
CA PRO A 7 0.96 7.02 15.23
C PRO A 7 0.02 5.82 15.02
N MET A 8 0.34 4.97 14.04
CA MET A 8 -0.35 3.70 13.82
C MET A 8 0.29 2.58 14.64
N LYS A 9 -0.52 1.77 15.31
CA LYS A 9 -0.07 0.57 16.05
C LYS A 9 -0.59 -0.70 15.37
N HIS A 10 0.32 -1.66 15.23
CA HIS A 10 0.06 -3.03 14.77
C HIS A 10 -0.44 -3.88 15.96
N ILE A 11 -1.54 -4.61 15.80
CA ILE A 11 -2.05 -5.57 16.80
C ILE A 11 -2.43 -6.88 16.09
N GLU A 12 -1.91 -8.01 16.57
CA GLU A 12 -2.23 -9.36 16.06
C GLU A 12 -3.65 -9.81 16.43
N SER A 13 -4.33 -10.47 15.48
CA SER A 13 -5.75 -10.79 15.51
C SER A 13 -6.03 -12.21 16.02
N SER A 14 -7.02 -12.33 16.92
CA SER A 14 -7.82 -13.55 17.07
C SER A 14 -9.30 -13.24 16.70
N SER A 15 -9.85 -14.01 15.76
CA SER A 15 -11.29 -14.18 15.39
C SER A 15 -12.03 -13.10 14.55
N LYS A 16 -11.76 -13.17 13.24
CA LYS A 16 -12.55 -12.99 11.98
C LYS A 16 -13.91 -12.27 11.81
N MET A 17 -14.59 -11.73 12.82
CA MET A 17 -15.76 -10.85 12.52
C MET A 17 -16.00 -9.76 13.59
N SER A 18 -15.27 -9.81 14.71
CA SER A 18 -15.44 -8.90 15.84
C SER A 18 -14.40 -7.78 15.91
N SER A 19 -13.31 -7.86 15.12
CA SER A 19 -12.10 -7.07 15.32
C SER A 19 -12.24 -5.58 14.94
N ALA A 20 -12.69 -5.25 13.72
CA ALA A 20 -12.71 -3.86 13.25
C ALA A 20 -13.67 -2.96 14.05
N ARG A 21 -14.91 -3.41 14.32
CA ARG A 21 -15.88 -2.64 15.12
C ARG A 21 -15.43 -2.46 16.57
N LYS A 22 -14.74 -3.46 17.14
CA LYS A 22 -14.15 -3.38 18.47
C LYS A 22 -13.03 -2.35 18.49
N LEU A 23 -12.11 -2.42 17.52
CA LEU A 23 -11.01 -1.46 17.36
C LEU A 23 -11.52 -0.03 17.20
N ILE A 24 -12.55 0.18 16.37
CA ILE A 24 -13.19 1.49 16.18
C ILE A 24 -13.73 2.02 17.52
N ARG A 25 -14.51 1.22 18.25
CA ARG A 25 -15.07 1.62 19.56
C ARG A 25 -13.98 1.95 20.57
N GLU A 26 -12.97 1.10 20.67
CA GLU A 26 -11.84 1.28 21.57
C GLU A 26 -11.08 2.57 21.23
N THR A 27 -10.82 2.81 19.94
CA THR A 27 -10.14 4.01 19.45
C THR A 27 -10.91 5.28 19.81
N ILE A 28 -12.23 5.30 19.57
CA ILE A 28 -13.11 6.43 19.94
C ILE A 28 -13.15 6.65 21.46
N SER A 29 -13.15 5.59 22.26
CA SER A 29 -13.25 5.70 23.73
C SER A 29 -11.94 6.08 24.43
N THR A 30 -10.79 5.78 23.83
CA THR A 30 -9.47 5.91 24.49
C THR A 30 -8.62 7.05 23.96
N LYS A 31 -8.92 7.55 22.76
CA LYS A 31 -8.18 8.63 22.13
C LYS A 31 -9.04 9.87 22.08
N ASN A 32 -8.42 11.01 22.37
CA ASN A 32 -9.07 12.31 22.26
C ASN A 32 -8.68 12.95 20.93
N PHE A 33 -9.43 12.65 19.87
CA PHE A 33 -9.34 13.30 18.57
C PHE A 33 -10.75 13.61 18.07
N ASP A 34 -10.89 14.68 17.29
CA ASP A 34 -12.18 15.11 16.71
C ASP A 34 -12.25 14.84 15.19
N ASP A 35 -11.10 14.52 14.58
CA ASP A 35 -11.00 14.26 13.14
C ASP A 35 -11.45 12.84 12.75
N ALA A 36 -11.85 12.67 11.48
CA ALA A 36 -12.09 11.34 10.93
C ALA A 36 -10.79 10.50 10.87
N PHE A 37 -10.92 9.18 11.00
CA PHE A 37 -9.79 8.25 10.94
C PHE A 37 -10.08 7.05 10.04
N TYR A 38 -9.01 6.36 9.63
CA TYR A 38 -9.07 5.15 8.82
C TYR A 38 -8.76 3.92 9.67
N VAL A 39 -9.39 2.80 9.31
CA VAL A 39 -9.06 1.46 9.82
C VAL A 39 -8.73 0.58 8.63
N ILE A 40 -7.58 -0.10 8.70
CA ILE A 40 -7.08 -0.97 7.64
C ILE A 40 -7.11 -2.41 8.14
N ASP A 41 -7.79 -3.28 7.40
CA ASP A 41 -7.80 -4.71 7.66
C ASP A 41 -6.68 -5.39 6.88
N ILE A 42 -5.57 -5.63 7.59
CA ILE A 42 -4.35 -6.25 7.04
C ILE A 42 -4.59 -7.73 6.71
N GLU A 43 -5.35 -8.44 7.56
CA GLU A 43 -5.64 -9.87 7.35
C GLU A 43 -6.40 -10.04 6.04
N ASN A 44 -7.38 -9.18 5.79
CA ASN A 44 -8.14 -9.21 4.54
C ASN A 44 -7.29 -8.86 3.30
N LEU A 45 -6.28 -8.00 3.43
CA LEU A 45 -5.33 -7.70 2.35
C LEU A 45 -4.52 -8.95 1.99
N ILE A 46 -3.98 -9.64 2.99
CA ILE A 46 -3.20 -10.89 2.83
C ILE A 46 -4.09 -12.01 2.24
N GLU A 47 -5.32 -12.15 2.73
CA GLU A 47 -6.28 -13.14 2.20
C GLU A 47 -6.57 -12.92 0.72
N LYS A 48 -6.74 -11.66 0.28
CA LYS A 48 -6.94 -11.34 -1.14
C LYS A 48 -5.73 -11.71 -1.98
N TYR A 49 -4.51 -11.44 -1.50
CA TYR A 49 -3.28 -11.84 -2.17
C TYR A 49 -3.19 -13.38 -2.32
N ASN A 50 -3.37 -14.12 -1.23
CA ASN A 50 -3.34 -15.58 -1.25
C ASN A 50 -4.42 -16.16 -2.17
N ARG A 51 -5.63 -15.56 -2.17
CA ARG A 51 -6.70 -15.95 -3.08
C ARG A 51 -6.33 -15.72 -4.54
N TRP A 52 -5.63 -14.62 -4.86
CA TRP A 52 -5.12 -14.38 -6.21
C TRP A 52 -4.16 -15.48 -6.64
N LEU A 53 -3.15 -15.79 -5.81
CA LEU A 53 -2.17 -16.84 -6.11
C LEU A 53 -2.82 -18.20 -6.31
N SER A 54 -3.82 -18.53 -5.49
CA SER A 54 -4.57 -19.78 -5.59
C SER A 54 -5.42 -19.88 -6.86
N LYS A 55 -6.09 -18.79 -7.26
CA LYS A 55 -7.02 -18.79 -8.40
C LYS A 55 -6.33 -18.53 -9.74
N MET A 56 -5.21 -17.81 -9.74
CA MET A 56 -4.49 -17.37 -10.93
C MET A 56 -2.99 -17.71 -10.81
N PRO A 57 -2.61 -18.99 -10.68
CA PRO A 57 -1.25 -19.39 -10.32
C PRO A 57 -0.17 -19.05 -11.35
N ARG A 58 -0.57 -18.77 -12.60
CA ARG A 58 0.35 -18.39 -13.69
C ARG A 58 0.47 -16.87 -13.87
N ILE A 59 -0.30 -16.07 -13.13
CA ILE A 59 -0.38 -14.62 -13.32
C ILE A 59 0.18 -13.94 -12.07
N LYS A 60 1.35 -13.33 -12.23
CA LYS A 60 1.99 -12.55 -11.18
C LYS A 60 1.22 -11.24 -10.98
N PRO A 61 0.65 -10.98 -9.79
CA PRO A 61 -0.04 -9.72 -9.51
C PRO A 61 0.94 -8.56 -9.37
N TYR A 62 0.55 -7.40 -9.91
CA TYR A 62 1.19 -6.10 -9.68
C TYR A 62 0.11 -5.14 -9.15
N TYR A 63 0.32 -4.56 -7.97
CA TYR A 63 -0.64 -3.66 -7.36
C TYR A 63 -0.57 -2.27 -7.97
N ALA A 64 -1.70 -1.76 -8.45
CA ALA A 64 -1.79 -0.40 -8.98
C ALA A 64 -1.79 0.62 -7.83
N VAL A 65 -0.68 1.34 -7.67
CA VAL A 65 -0.44 2.25 -6.53
C VAL A 65 -1.49 3.35 -6.44
N LYS A 66 -1.98 3.84 -7.58
CA LYS A 66 -3.07 4.84 -7.68
C LYS A 66 -4.35 4.49 -6.91
N CYS A 67 -4.59 3.20 -6.64
CA CYS A 67 -5.79 2.77 -5.92
C CYS A 67 -5.74 3.18 -4.44
N ASN A 68 -4.57 3.07 -3.81
CA ASN A 68 -4.28 3.49 -2.45
C ASN A 68 -2.76 3.38 -2.22
N ASN A 69 -2.10 4.53 -2.05
CA ASN A 69 -0.66 4.64 -1.80
C ASN A 69 -0.30 4.88 -0.33
N THR A 70 -1.19 4.51 0.61
CA THR A 70 -0.90 4.61 2.05
C THR A 70 0.36 3.79 2.35
N PRO A 71 1.39 4.36 3.01
CA PRO A 71 2.68 3.70 3.23
C PRO A 71 2.57 2.28 3.80
N ILE A 72 1.75 2.09 4.84
CA ILE A 72 1.58 0.76 5.47
C ILE A 72 1.03 -0.29 4.49
N VAL A 73 0.18 0.10 3.54
CA VAL A 73 -0.34 -0.82 2.52
C VAL A 73 0.78 -1.23 1.57
N LEU A 74 1.62 -0.28 1.15
CA LEU A 74 2.76 -0.54 0.27
C LEU A 74 3.80 -1.42 0.98
N GLU A 75 4.15 -1.12 2.23
CA GLU A 75 5.07 -1.91 3.06
C GLU A 75 4.61 -3.36 3.22
N ILE A 76 3.33 -3.58 3.56
CA ILE A 76 2.77 -4.92 3.69
C ILE A 76 2.83 -5.67 2.36
N LEU A 77 2.39 -5.05 1.26
CA LEU A 77 2.44 -5.67 -0.06
C LEU A 77 3.87 -5.95 -0.54
N ALA A 78 4.83 -5.08 -0.20
CA ALA A 78 6.24 -5.27 -0.47
C ALA A 78 6.79 -6.48 0.33
N SER A 79 6.46 -6.57 1.62
CA SER A 79 6.93 -7.66 2.49
C SER A 79 6.47 -9.05 2.05
N ILE A 80 5.27 -9.16 1.45
CA ILE A 80 4.76 -10.42 0.89
C ILE A 80 5.23 -10.69 -0.54
N GLY A 81 6.10 -9.81 -1.08
CA GLY A 81 6.83 -10.00 -2.32
C GLY A 81 6.10 -9.55 -3.59
N LEU A 82 5.00 -8.81 -3.47
CA LEU A 82 4.20 -8.33 -4.61
C LEU A 82 4.99 -7.36 -5.51
N GLY A 83 4.62 -7.27 -6.79
CA GLY A 83 5.07 -6.19 -7.67
C GLY A 83 4.13 -4.99 -7.65
N PHE A 84 4.55 -3.87 -8.25
CA PHE A 84 3.80 -2.62 -8.25
C PHE A 84 3.67 -2.04 -9.66
N ASP A 85 2.47 -1.56 -9.98
CA ASP A 85 2.17 -0.77 -11.17
C ASP A 85 2.08 0.71 -10.76
N CYS A 86 3.02 1.49 -11.28
CA CYS A 86 3.15 2.93 -11.03
C CYS A 86 2.88 3.72 -12.32
N ALA A 87 2.20 4.85 -12.19
CA ALA A 87 1.75 5.67 -13.31
C ALA A 87 2.06 7.18 -13.18
N SER A 88 2.39 7.68 -12.00
CA SER A 88 2.48 9.13 -11.76
C SER A 88 3.71 9.57 -10.95
N LYS A 89 4.10 10.86 -11.13
CA LYS A 89 5.20 11.52 -10.40
C LYS A 89 4.75 12.70 -9.52
N VAL A 90 3.54 13.25 -9.68
CA VAL A 90 3.16 14.53 -9.05
C VAL A 90 1.68 14.54 -8.60
N PRO A 91 1.38 14.99 -7.36
CA PRO A 91 2.34 15.41 -6.31
C PRO A 91 3.06 14.24 -5.63
N THR A 92 2.63 13.00 -5.84
CA THR A 92 3.22 11.77 -5.30
C THR A 92 3.98 11.04 -6.39
N ASN A 93 5.24 10.71 -6.14
CA ASN A 93 6.05 9.90 -7.03
C ASN A 93 5.88 8.43 -6.67
N GLU A 94 4.92 7.75 -7.32
CA GLU A 94 4.57 6.37 -6.99
C GLU A 94 5.77 5.41 -7.09
N ILE A 95 6.70 5.67 -8.01
CA ILE A 95 7.95 4.90 -8.10
C ILE A 95 8.80 5.15 -6.84
N ALA A 96 8.97 6.41 -6.43
CA ALA A 96 9.72 6.72 -5.20
C ALA A 96 9.05 6.16 -3.94
N ASP A 97 7.71 6.24 -3.84
CA ASP A 97 6.95 5.70 -2.72
C ASP A 97 7.20 4.19 -2.58
N VAL A 98 7.17 3.45 -3.69
CA VAL A 98 7.42 2.01 -3.71
C VAL A 98 8.89 1.68 -3.44
N LEU A 99 9.84 2.43 -4.01
CA LEU A 99 11.27 2.26 -3.75
C LEU A 99 11.61 2.51 -2.27
N SER A 100 10.91 3.44 -1.61
CA SER A 100 11.10 3.70 -0.18
C SER A 100 10.68 2.53 0.73
N CYS A 101 9.94 1.56 0.18
CA CYS A 101 9.57 0.30 0.84
C CYS A 101 10.55 -0.85 0.52
N ASP A 102 11.79 -0.55 0.11
CA ASP A 102 12.85 -1.52 -0.26
C ASP A 102 12.46 -2.50 -1.37
N VAL A 103 11.55 -2.10 -2.25
CA VAL A 103 11.13 -2.91 -3.40
C VAL A 103 12.18 -2.80 -4.50
N SER A 104 12.65 -3.96 -4.99
CA SER A 104 13.55 -4.00 -6.15
C SER A 104 12.91 -3.34 -7.39
N PRO A 105 13.63 -2.48 -8.14
CA PRO A 105 13.16 -1.86 -9.38
C PRO A 105 12.58 -2.87 -10.40
N ASN A 106 13.15 -4.08 -10.46
CA ASN A 106 12.67 -5.18 -11.31
C ASN A 106 11.25 -5.69 -10.97
N LYS A 107 10.67 -5.25 -9.85
CA LYS A 107 9.28 -5.52 -9.45
C LYS A 107 8.34 -4.33 -9.67
N ILE A 108 8.80 -3.26 -10.31
CA ILE A 108 8.01 -2.06 -10.59
C ILE A 108 7.77 -1.95 -12.10
N ILE A 109 6.52 -1.70 -12.50
CA ILE A 109 6.15 -1.41 -13.87
C ILE A 109 5.71 0.04 -13.95
N ASN A 110 6.36 0.83 -14.80
CA ASN A 110 5.89 2.18 -15.14
C ASN A 110 4.87 2.08 -16.28
N ALA A 111 3.59 1.84 -15.95
CA ALA A 111 2.57 1.48 -16.93
C ALA A 111 1.78 2.67 -17.51
N ASN A 112 2.15 3.92 -17.21
CA ASN A 112 1.48 5.08 -17.83
C ASN A 112 1.80 5.15 -19.33
N PRO A 113 0.82 5.13 -20.26
CA PRO A 113 1.10 5.18 -21.69
C PRO A 113 1.71 6.51 -22.16
N CYS A 114 1.44 7.62 -21.46
CA CYS A 114 1.85 8.97 -21.85
C CYS A 114 2.88 9.55 -20.87
N LYS A 115 4.09 8.97 -20.85
CA LYS A 115 5.16 9.34 -19.91
C LYS A 115 5.84 10.65 -20.31
N LEU A 116 6.07 11.54 -19.34
CA LEU A 116 6.96 12.68 -19.54
C LEU A 116 8.41 12.20 -19.65
N LYS A 117 9.25 12.92 -20.40
CA LYS A 117 10.69 12.64 -20.52
C LYS A 117 11.36 12.47 -19.15
N SER A 118 11.09 13.38 -18.22
CA SER A 118 11.61 13.35 -16.85
C SER A 118 11.14 12.15 -16.02
N HIS A 119 10.05 11.48 -16.40
CA HIS A 119 9.58 10.25 -15.75
C HIS A 119 10.34 9.03 -16.27
N ILE A 120 10.65 9.02 -17.57
CA ILE A 120 11.47 7.98 -18.19
C ILE A 120 12.88 8.07 -17.63
N GLU A 121 13.48 9.26 -17.62
CA GLU A 121 14.82 9.50 -17.06
C GLU A 121 14.92 9.08 -15.59
N TYR A 122 13.90 9.40 -14.78
CA TYR A 122 13.85 8.98 -13.38
C TYR A 122 13.75 7.46 -13.24
N ALA A 123 12.86 6.80 -13.98
CA ALA A 123 12.75 5.34 -13.93
C ALA A 123 14.05 4.65 -14.37
N MET A 124 14.80 5.24 -15.30
CA MET A 124 16.10 4.73 -15.74
C MET A 124 17.21 4.92 -14.68
N SER A 125 17.19 6.02 -13.92
CA SER A 125 18.24 6.25 -12.89
C SER A 125 18.12 5.33 -11.68
N GLU A 126 16.95 4.71 -11.47
CA GLU A 126 16.65 3.84 -10.34
C GLU A 126 16.81 2.35 -10.67
N ASN A 127 17.19 1.98 -11.89
CA ASN A 127 17.25 0.59 -12.37
C ASN A 127 18.68 0.10 -12.59
#